data_AF-A0A3R0S6X0-F1
#
_entry.id   AF-A0A3R0S6X0-F1
#
_cell.length_a   1.000
_cell.length_b   1.000
_cell.length_c   1.000
_cell.angle_alpha   90.00
_cell.angle_beta   90.00
_cell.angle_gamma   90.00
#
_symmetry.space_group_name_H-M   'P 1'
#
loop_
_entity.id
_entity.type
_entity.pdbx_description
1 polymer ?
#
loop_
_entity_poly.entity_id
_entity_poly.type
_entity_poly.pdbx_seq_one_letter_code
_entity_poly.pdbx_strand_id
1 'polypeptide(L)'
;MEEVNAEFTIVVESDLDKYELIDFLSQGIPDIIKVNSLYLRYENTMITIERNYDWNPKLINENDGWLYYKYELTVFSMENTSYEYQYELANKIMNALREAGYLAESIW
;
A
#
# COMPACT_ATOMS: atom_id res chain seq x y z
N MET A 1 14.71 -8.78 -19.92
CA MET A 1 13.98 -8.51 -18.66
C MET A 1 12.53 -8.64 -19.01
N GLU A 2 11.80 -9.55 -18.37
CA GLU A 2 10.41 -9.82 -18.72
C GLU A 2 9.56 -8.67 -18.14
N GLU A 3 8.95 -7.88 -19.02
CA GLU A 3 8.04 -6.80 -18.64
C GLU A 3 6.71 -7.44 -18.21
N VAL A 4 6.35 -7.28 -16.93
CA VAL A 4 5.16 -7.89 -16.34
C VAL A 4 4.18 -6.79 -15.99
N ASN A 5 2.89 -7.01 -16.26
CA ASN A 5 1.83 -6.20 -15.67
C ASN A 5 1.65 -6.68 -14.22
N ALA A 6 2.42 -6.10 -13.30
CA ALA A 6 2.49 -6.54 -11.91
C ALA A 6 1.68 -5.58 -11.03
N GLU A 7 0.65 -6.14 -10.38
CA GLU A 7 -0.10 -5.54 -9.29
C GLU A 7 0.38 -6.17 -7.98
N PHE A 8 0.47 -5.38 -6.92
CA PHE A 8 0.70 -5.90 -5.57
C PHE A 8 -0.16 -5.15 -4.56
N THR A 9 -0.40 -5.78 -3.41
CA THR A 9 -1.14 -5.16 -2.31
C THR A 9 -0.29 -5.07 -1.05
N ILE A 10 -0.38 -3.94 -0.35
CA ILE A 10 0.13 -3.79 1.02
C ILE A 10 -1.07 -3.70 1.96
N VAL A 11 -1.15 -4.59 2.93
CA VAL A 11 -2.14 -4.52 4.01
C VAL A 11 -1.58 -3.72 5.18
N VAL A 12 -2.40 -2.85 5.77
CA VAL A 12 -1.99 -1.87 6.78
C VAL A 12 -2.96 -1.79 7.95
N GLU A 13 -2.41 -1.84 9.16
CA GLU A 13 -3.14 -1.58 10.40
C GLU A 13 -2.68 -0.23 10.94
N SER A 14 -3.61 0.73 10.90
CA SER A 14 -3.38 2.11 11.29
C SER A 14 -4.58 2.66 12.06
N ASP A 15 -4.33 3.65 12.92
CA ASP A 15 -5.36 4.45 13.57
C ASP A 15 -5.81 5.65 12.72
N LEU A 16 -5.05 5.99 11.66
CA LEU A 16 -5.44 6.98 10.66
C LEU A 16 -6.65 6.51 9.86
N ASP A 17 -7.51 7.45 9.47
CA ASP A 17 -8.53 7.20 8.47
C ASP A 17 -7.94 7.08 7.05
N LYS A 18 -8.75 6.63 6.08
CA LYS A 18 -8.33 6.47 4.68
C LYS A 18 -7.73 7.75 4.08
N TYR A 19 -8.32 8.91 4.37
CA TYR A 19 -7.88 10.19 3.80
C TYR A 19 -6.60 10.68 4.49
N GLU A 20 -6.49 10.46 5.80
CA GLU A 20 -5.28 10.71 6.57
C GLU A 20 -4.13 9.83 6.11
N LEU A 21 -4.37 8.55 5.77
CA LEU A 21 -3.36 7.67 5.17
C LEU A 21 -2.89 8.16 3.80
N ILE A 22 -3.81 8.63 2.95
CA ILE A 22 -3.46 9.24 1.66
C ILE A 22 -2.57 10.46 1.88
N ASP A 23 -2.94 11.34 2.81
CA ASP A 23 -2.16 12.53 3.13
C ASP A 23 -0.79 12.16 3.70
N PHE A 24 -0.74 11.22 4.64
CA PHE A 24 0.49 10.69 5.24
C PHE A 24 1.46 10.19 4.17
N LEU A 25 1.02 9.32 3.26
CA LEU A 25 1.89 8.76 2.23
C LEU A 25 2.37 9.84 1.24
N SER A 26 1.49 10.77 0.86
CA SER A 26 1.85 11.85 -0.07
C SER A 26 2.84 12.86 0.50
N GLN A 27 2.87 13.03 1.83
CA GLN A 27 3.80 13.94 2.51
C GLN A 27 5.07 13.24 2.96
N GLY A 28 4.98 11.95 3.31
CA GLY A 28 6.07 11.16 3.88
C GLY A 28 6.98 10.50 2.86
N ILE A 29 6.50 10.23 1.63
CA ILE A 29 7.27 9.54 0.61
C ILE A 29 7.60 10.49 -0.54
N PRO A 30 8.90 10.79 -0.79
CA PRO A 30 9.30 11.60 -1.92
C PRO A 30 8.75 11.07 -3.24
N ASP A 31 8.33 12.00 -4.08
CA ASP A 31 7.80 11.80 -5.44
C ASP A 31 6.44 11.10 -5.53
N ILE A 32 5.83 10.72 -4.40
CA ILE A 32 4.41 10.36 -4.37
C ILE A 32 3.57 11.63 -4.47
N ILE A 33 2.66 11.66 -5.45
CA ILE A 33 1.77 12.77 -5.71
C ILE A 33 0.35 12.37 -5.31
N LYS A 34 -0.28 13.14 -4.42
CA LYS A 34 -1.73 13.06 -4.21
C LYS A 34 -2.45 13.65 -5.41
N VAL A 35 -3.00 12.80 -6.27
CA VAL A 35 -3.75 13.28 -7.43
C VAL A 35 -5.14 13.75 -7.00
N ASN A 36 -5.79 13.01 -6.10
CA ASN A 36 -6.97 13.46 -5.37
C ASN A 36 -7.14 12.70 -4.05
N SER A 37 -8.34 12.75 -3.44
CA SER A 37 -8.65 12.08 -2.16
C SER A 37 -8.86 10.57 -2.27
N LEU A 38 -8.67 9.95 -3.44
CA LEU A 38 -8.91 8.53 -3.69
C LEU A 38 -7.67 7.79 -4.20
N TYR A 39 -6.76 8.49 -4.89
CA TYR A 39 -5.59 7.86 -5.48
C TYR A 39 -4.33 8.73 -5.41
N LEU A 40 -3.21 8.04 -5.20
CA LEU A 40 -1.85 8.56 -5.26
C LEU A 40 -1.19 8.09 -6.56
N ARG A 41 -0.18 8.81 -7.02
CA ARG A 41 0.67 8.42 -8.16
C ARG A 41 2.14 8.46 -7.76
N TYR A 42 2.88 7.44 -8.17
CA TYR A 42 4.35 7.40 -8.11
C TYR A 42 4.86 7.01 -9.50
N GLU A 43 5.50 7.95 -10.20
CA GLU A 43 5.89 7.78 -11.61
C GLU A 43 4.71 7.23 -12.46
N ASN A 44 4.89 6.04 -13.04
CA ASN A 44 3.90 5.33 -13.86
C ASN A 44 3.04 4.34 -13.06
N THR A 45 2.95 4.50 -11.74
CA THR A 45 2.21 3.61 -10.84
C THR A 45 1.10 4.38 -10.14
N MET A 46 -0.08 3.78 -10.04
CA MET A 46 -1.20 4.30 -9.27
C MET A 46 -1.38 3.46 -8.00
N ILE A 47 -1.69 4.14 -6.90
CA ILE A 47 -1.87 3.55 -5.58
C ILE A 47 -3.26 3.96 -5.08
N THR A 48 -4.08 2.98 -4.74
CA THR A 48 -5.40 3.18 -4.14
C THR A 48 -5.42 2.62 -2.73
N ILE A 49 -6.16 3.25 -1.84
CA ILE A 49 -6.32 2.80 -0.46
C ILE A 49 -7.78 2.47 -0.23
N GLU A 50 -8.08 1.23 0.11
CA GLU A 50 -9.43 0.81 0.46
C GLU A 50 -9.51 0.27 1.88
N ARG A 51 -10.69 0.43 2.48
CA ARG A 51 -10.96 -0.12 3.80
C ARG A 51 -11.27 -1.60 3.65
N ASN A 52 -10.62 -2.43 4.46
CA ASN A 52 -11.03 -3.81 4.65
C ASN A 52 -12.33 -3.86 5.46
N TYR A 53 -13.45 -4.16 4.80
CA TYR A 53 -14.76 -4.23 5.45
C TYR A 53 -14.94 -5.50 6.27
N ASP A 54 -14.16 -6.54 6.00
CA ASP A 54 -14.13 -7.80 6.72
C ASP A 54 -13.13 -7.77 7.89
N TRP A 55 -12.61 -6.59 8.21
CA TRP A 55 -11.64 -6.36 9.28
C TRP A 55 -12.07 -7.03 10.60
N ASN A 56 -11.18 -7.87 11.13
CA ASN A 56 -11.37 -8.59 12.37
C ASN A 56 -10.08 -8.59 13.19
N PRO A 57 -10.01 -7.80 14.29
CA PRO A 57 -8.79 -7.67 15.10
C PRO A 57 -8.40 -8.95 15.84
N LYS A 58 -9.19 -10.01 15.77
CA LYS A 58 -8.92 -11.31 16.41
C LYS A 58 -8.17 -12.30 15.52
N LEU A 59 -7.94 -11.97 14.24
CA LEU A 59 -7.37 -12.92 13.26
C LEU A 59 -5.86 -12.78 13.06
N ILE A 60 -5.17 -11.94 13.84
CA ILE A 60 -3.71 -11.82 13.74
C ILE A 60 -3.02 -13.18 13.96
N ASN A 61 -2.15 -13.59 13.04
CA ASN A 61 -1.46 -14.90 12.97
C ASN A 61 -2.32 -16.12 12.60
N GLU A 62 -3.55 -15.93 12.12
CA GLU A 62 -4.37 -17.01 11.55
C GLU A 62 -4.16 -17.12 10.03
N ASN A 63 -4.71 -18.17 9.41
CA ASN A 63 -4.66 -18.34 7.95
C ASN A 63 -5.29 -17.13 7.21
N ASP A 64 -6.32 -16.52 7.79
CA ASP A 64 -6.94 -15.29 7.28
C ASP A 64 -6.36 -14.04 7.96
N GLY A 65 -5.07 -14.07 8.32
CA GLY A 65 -4.40 -13.00 9.06
C GLY A 65 -4.41 -11.64 8.36
N TRP A 66 -4.60 -11.61 7.03
CA TRP A 66 -4.79 -10.37 6.28
C TRP A 66 -6.06 -9.60 6.72
N LEU A 67 -7.07 -10.27 7.27
CA LEU A 67 -8.28 -9.65 7.83
C LEU A 67 -8.00 -8.86 9.12
N TYR A 68 -6.82 -9.02 9.73
CA TYR A 68 -6.43 -8.19 10.86
C TYR A 68 -6.22 -6.71 10.46
N TYR A 69 -5.84 -6.46 9.21
CA TYR A 69 -5.46 -5.14 8.73
C TYR A 69 -6.68 -4.33 8.28
N LYS A 70 -6.82 -3.10 8.77
CA LYS A 70 -7.93 -2.21 8.39
C LYS A 70 -7.92 -1.73 6.95
N TYR A 71 -6.76 -1.68 6.29
CA TYR A 71 -6.64 -1.10 4.95
C TYR A 71 -5.85 -1.96 4.00
N GLU A 72 -6.21 -1.85 2.72
CA GLU A 72 -5.54 -2.45 1.57
C GLU A 72 -5.06 -1.33 0.65
N LEU A 73 -3.75 -1.30 0.41
CA LEU A 73 -3.11 -0.40 -0.53
C LEU A 73 -2.82 -1.20 -1.80
N THR A 74 -3.67 -1.06 -2.80
CA THR A 74 -3.47 -1.71 -4.10
C THR A 74 -2.57 -0.83 -4.95
N VAL A 75 -1.50 -1.42 -5.48
CA VAL A 75 -0.49 -0.76 -6.29
C VAL A 75 -0.47 -1.42 -7.66
N PHE A 76 -0.74 -0.64 -8.71
CA PHE A 76 -0.79 -1.15 -10.07
C PHE A 76 -0.04 -0.24 -11.03
N SER A 77 0.76 -0.87 -11.88
CA SER A 77 1.48 -0.18 -12.93
C SER A 77 0.54 0.26 -14.05
N MET A 78 0.67 1.49 -14.51
CA MET A 78 -0.06 2.02 -15.68
C MET A 78 0.63 1.71 -17.00
N GLU A 79 1.90 1.28 -16.95
CA GLU A 79 2.72 0.85 -18.08
C GLU A 79 3.47 -0.44 -17.72
N ASN A 80 4.24 -0.99 -18.66
CA ASN A 80 5.10 -2.13 -18.36
C ASN A 80 6.12 -1.78 -17.27
N THR A 81 6.27 -2.67 -16.28
CA THR A 81 7.17 -2.49 -15.13
C THR A 81 8.09 -3.71 -14.99
N SER A 82 9.12 -3.60 -14.16
CA SER A 82 9.91 -4.73 -13.68
C SER A 82 9.51 -5.15 -12.27
N TYR A 83 9.82 -6.38 -11.91
CA TYR A 83 9.66 -6.90 -10.55
C TYR A 83 10.51 -6.10 -9.56
N GLU A 84 11.76 -5.77 -9.92
CA GLU A 84 12.69 -5.02 -9.07
C GLU A 84 12.12 -3.65 -8.71
N TYR A 85 11.53 -2.95 -9.67
CA TYR A 85 10.92 -1.65 -9.44
C TYR A 85 9.71 -1.74 -8.49
N GLN A 86 8.82 -2.73 -8.71
CA GLN A 86 7.65 -2.92 -7.84
C GLN A 86 8.08 -3.32 -6.42
N TYR A 87 9.11 -4.16 -6.29
CA TYR A 87 9.68 -4.54 -5.00
C TYR A 87 10.31 -3.35 -4.26
N GLU A 88 11.05 -2.49 -4.96
CA GLU A 88 11.59 -1.25 -4.39
C GLU A 88 10.48 -0.30 -3.91
N LEU A 89 9.43 -0.11 -4.72
CA LEU A 89 8.29 0.71 -4.34
C LEU A 89 7.53 0.13 -3.14
N ALA A 90 7.29 -1.18 -3.12
CA ALA A 90 6.66 -1.86 -2.00
C ALA A 90 7.44 -1.65 -0.70
N ASN A 91 8.77 -1.79 -0.75
CA ASN A 91 9.64 -1.53 0.40
C ASN A 91 9.62 -0.07 0.82
N LYS A 92 9.61 0.88 -0.13
CA LYS A 92 9.53 2.32 0.17
C LYS A 92 8.27 2.64 0.97
N ILE A 93 7.12 2.13 0.54
CA ILE A 93 5.83 2.33 1.20
C ILE A 93 5.79 1.64 2.57
N MET A 94 6.17 0.36 2.64
CA MET A 94 6.19 -0.39 3.90
C MET A 94 7.12 0.23 4.94
N ASN A 95 8.29 0.71 4.53
CA ASN A 95 9.24 1.34 5.45
C ASN A 95 8.68 2.63 6.03
N ALA A 96 8.09 3.50 5.21
CA ALA A 96 7.46 4.73 5.70
C ALA A 96 6.35 4.44 6.73
N LEU A 97 5.52 3.44 6.48
CA LEU A 97 4.46 3.03 7.41
C LEU A 97 5.03 2.45 8.72
N ARG A 98 6.02 1.58 8.63
CA ARG A 98 6.66 0.95 9.79
C ARG A 98 7.46 1.93 10.64
N GLU A 99 8.14 2.89 10.01
CA GLU A 99 8.85 3.99 10.70
C GLU A 99 7.89 4.88 11.47
N ALA A 100 6.65 5.04 10.99
CA ALA A 100 5.58 5.73 11.71
C ALA A 100 4.90 4.87 12.80
N GLY A 101 5.31 3.61 12.97
CA GLY A 101 4.80 2.70 14.00
C GLY A 101 3.59 1.87 13.59
N TYR A 102 3.21 1.87 12.31
CA TYR A 102 2.12 1.04 11.79
C TYR A 102 2.58 -0.37 11.43
N LEU A 103 1.67 -1.34 11.53
CA LEU A 103 1.89 -2.67 10.97
C LEU A 103 1.54 -2.62 9.48
N ALA A 104 2.47 -3.08 8.65
CA ALA A 104 2.30 -3.10 7.20
C ALA A 104 3.01 -4.33 6.62
N GLU A 105 2.33 -5.04 5.72
CA GLU A 105 2.83 -6.25 5.07
C GLU A 105 2.44 -6.27 3.60
N SER A 106 3.33 -6.79 2.75
CA SER A 106 3.02 -7.00 1.33
C SER A 106 2.42 -8.38 1.14
N ILE A 107 1.30 -8.46 0.44
CA ILE A 107 0.70 -9.71 -0.01
C ILE A 107 0.86 -9.77 -1.54
N TRP A 108 1.56 -10.81 -2.02
CA TRP A 108 1.85 -11.08 -3.42
C TRP A 108 1.17 -12.38 -3.84
#